data_AF-A0A926Z0P4-F1
#
_entry.id   AF-A0A926Z0P4-F1
#
_cell.length_a   1.000
_cell.length_b   1.000
_cell.length_c   1.000
_cell.angle_alpha   90.00
_cell.angle_beta   90.00
_cell.angle_gamma   90.00
#
_symmetry.space_group_name_H-M   'P 1'
#
loop_
_entity.id
_entity.type
_entity.pdbx_description
1 polymer ?
#
loop_
_entity_poly.entity_id
_entity_poly.type
_entity_poly.pdbx_seq_one_letter_code
_entity_poly.pdbx_strand_id
1 'polypeptide(L)'
;MKDIFKNPSIERLVNEIVALNHAWKAAVELFGDDSPLSQSARDLKGCLQVRLLQSYPDQVYLIIDQESSETAGEEVYSLRLVTPINNRNNAEHLPVRVAKKLLSQEEIAKLENDVI
;
A
#
# COMPACT_ATOMS: atom_id res chain seq x y z
N MET A 1 29.79 4.90 -7.03
CA MET A 1 28.44 5.34 -7.42
C MET A 1 27.46 4.60 -6.51
N LYS A 2 26.82 5.27 -5.54
CA LYS A 2 25.76 4.61 -4.75
C LYS A 2 24.63 4.29 -5.74
N ASP A 3 24.26 3.03 -5.80
CA ASP A 3 23.22 2.53 -6.70
C ASP A 3 21.88 3.08 -6.22
N ILE A 4 21.53 4.31 -6.65
CA ILE A 4 20.36 5.07 -6.20
C ILE A 4 19.04 4.36 -6.56
N PHE A 5 19.11 3.35 -7.43
CA PHE A 5 17.99 2.49 -7.81
C PHE A 5 17.82 1.28 -6.89
N LYS A 6 18.82 0.92 -6.08
CA LYS A 6 18.79 -0.34 -5.32
C LYS A 6 17.88 -0.33 -4.11
N ASN A 7 17.64 0.82 -3.47
CA ASN A 7 16.65 0.96 -2.40
C ASN A 7 16.21 2.43 -2.29
N PRO A 8 15.09 2.84 -2.92
CA PRO A 8 14.52 4.16 -2.66
C PRO A 8 14.19 4.27 -1.18
N SER A 9 14.44 5.43 -0.56
CA SER A 9 14.13 5.63 0.86
C SER A 9 12.66 5.29 1.14
N ILE A 10 12.38 4.78 2.34
CA ILE A 10 11.01 4.49 2.77
C ILE A 10 10.09 5.70 2.56
N GLU A 11 10.58 6.89 2.87
CA GLU A 11 9.87 8.15 2.65
C GLU A 11 9.47 8.35 1.18
N ARG A 12 10.39 8.09 0.26
CA ARG A 12 10.12 8.21 -1.17
C ARG A 12 9.04 7.23 -1.61
N LEU A 13 9.12 5.96 -1.17
CA LEU A 13 8.10 4.97 -1.50
C LEU A 13 6.73 5.35 -0.93
N VAL A 14 6.67 5.82 0.31
CA VAL A 14 5.41 6.28 0.92
C VAL A 14 4.82 7.45 0.12
N ASN A 15 5.63 8.44 -0.26
CA ASN A 15 5.18 9.56 -1.07
C ASN A 15 4.69 9.12 -2.46
N GLU A 16 5.38 8.18 -3.11
CA GLU A 16 4.99 7.64 -4.41
C GLU A 16 3.67 6.84 -4.32
N ILE A 17 3.47 6.04 -3.26
CA ILE A 17 2.21 5.32 -2.99
C ILE A 17 1.05 6.31 -2.82
N VAL A 18 1.25 7.35 -2.02
CA VAL A 18 0.23 8.38 -1.79
C VAL A 18 -0.11 9.11 -3.10
N ALA A 19 0.90 9.49 -3.88
CA ALA A 19 0.69 10.14 -5.17
C ALA A 19 -0.12 9.26 -6.14
N LEU A 20 0.19 7.95 -6.22
CA LEU A 20 -0.58 7.03 -7.06
C LEU A 20 -2.00 6.77 -6.53
N ASN A 21 -2.19 6.77 -5.21
CA ASN A 21 -3.54 6.69 -4.63
C ASN A 21 -4.40 7.89 -5.02
N HIS A 22 -3.84 9.10 -5.00
CA HIS A 22 -4.52 10.31 -5.48
C HIS A 22 -4.77 10.24 -7.00
N ALA A 23 -3.80 9.78 -7.78
CA ALA A 23 -3.97 9.60 -9.23
C ALA A 23 -5.07 8.59 -9.57
N TRP A 24 -5.15 7.47 -8.84
CA TRP A 24 -6.23 6.49 -8.98
C TRP A 24 -7.59 7.11 -8.65
N LYS A 25 -7.73 7.79 -7.51
CA LYS A 25 -8.99 8.46 -7.12
C LYS A 25 -9.44 9.48 -8.17
N ALA A 26 -8.53 10.29 -8.69
CA ALA A 26 -8.82 11.25 -9.76
C ALA A 26 -9.19 10.55 -11.07
N ALA A 27 -8.53 9.45 -11.42
CA ALA A 27 -8.86 8.68 -12.62
C ALA A 27 -10.24 8.03 -12.51
N VAL A 28 -10.60 7.51 -11.34
CA VAL A 28 -11.95 6.96 -11.07
C VAL A 28 -13.01 8.04 -11.23
N GLU A 29 -12.78 9.23 -10.68
CA GLU A 29 -13.71 10.37 -10.78
C GLU A 29 -13.91 10.82 -12.23
N LEU A 30 -12.84 10.87 -13.03
CA LEU A 30 -12.89 11.39 -14.41
C LEU A 30 -13.32 10.34 -15.45
N PHE A 31 -12.96 9.08 -15.26
CA PHE A 31 -13.05 8.04 -16.29
C PHE A 31 -13.80 6.79 -15.83
N GLY A 32 -14.18 6.69 -14.56
CA GLY A 32 -14.78 5.50 -13.96
C GLY A 32 -13.74 4.47 -13.48
N ASP A 33 -14.13 3.61 -12.55
CA ASP A 33 -13.22 2.60 -11.95
C ASP A 33 -12.80 1.51 -12.96
N ASP A 34 -13.68 1.18 -13.91
CA ASP A 34 -13.40 0.19 -14.95
C ASP A 34 -12.49 0.70 -16.07
N SER A 35 -12.08 1.98 -16.03
CA SER A 35 -11.20 2.53 -17.06
C SER A 35 -9.79 1.92 -16.98
N PRO A 36 -9.11 1.68 -18.12
CA PRO A 36 -7.73 1.20 -18.11
C PRO A 36 -6.77 2.09 -17.31
N LEU A 37 -7.03 3.40 -17.25
CA LEU A 37 -6.21 4.34 -16.50
C LEU A 37 -6.39 4.18 -14.99
N SER A 38 -7.64 4.07 -14.53
CA SER A 38 -7.98 3.80 -13.13
C SER A 38 -7.35 2.49 -12.66
N GLN A 39 -7.52 1.43 -13.46
CA GLN A 39 -6.94 0.12 -13.17
C GLN A 39 -5.41 0.18 -13.14
N SER A 40 -4.76 0.82 -14.11
CA SER A 40 -3.29 0.95 -14.15
C SER A 40 -2.75 1.71 -12.94
N ALA A 41 -3.39 2.82 -12.54
CA ALA A 41 -2.97 3.60 -11.37
C ALA A 41 -3.13 2.79 -10.07
N ARG A 42 -4.26 2.08 -9.93
CA ARG A 42 -4.53 1.19 -8.79
C ARG A 42 -3.51 0.06 -8.69
N ASP A 43 -3.22 -0.59 -9.81
CA ASP A 43 -2.33 -1.75 -9.84
C ASP A 43 -0.87 -1.32 -9.56
N LEU A 44 -0.44 -0.17 -10.11
CA LEU A 44 0.88 0.41 -9.77
C LEU A 44 0.98 0.82 -8.29
N LYS A 45 -0.09 1.37 -7.69
CA LYS A 45 -0.16 1.60 -6.24
C LYS A 45 0.08 0.30 -5.48
N GLY A 46 -0.61 -0.77 -5.87
CA GLY A 46 -0.46 -2.10 -5.27
C GLY A 46 0.98 -2.63 -5.37
N CYS A 47 1.62 -2.50 -6.54
CA CYS A 47 3.03 -2.88 -6.72
C CYS A 47 3.97 -2.10 -5.80
N LEU A 48 3.76 -0.79 -5.62
CA LEU A 48 4.58 0.01 -4.71
C LEU A 48 4.35 -0.36 -3.24
N GLN A 49 3.11 -0.67 -2.86
CA GLN A 49 2.78 -1.15 -1.52
C GLN A 49 3.47 -2.49 -1.21
N VAL A 50 3.48 -3.43 -2.15
CA VAL A 50 4.24 -4.69 -2.02
C VAL A 50 5.74 -4.42 -1.90
N ARG A 51 6.28 -3.56 -2.75
CA ARG A 51 7.69 -3.18 -2.68
C ARG A 51 8.05 -2.58 -1.33
N LEU A 52 7.19 -1.74 -0.76
CA LEU A 52 7.38 -1.16 0.57
C LEU A 52 7.47 -2.25 1.64
N LEU A 53 6.51 -3.19 1.66
CA LEU A 53 6.46 -4.29 2.63
C LEU A 53 7.68 -5.21 2.53
N GLN A 54 8.14 -5.51 1.32
CA GLN A 54 9.31 -6.38 1.10
C GLN A 54 10.65 -5.67 1.35
N SER A 55 10.75 -4.37 1.05
CA SER A 55 12.00 -3.61 1.22
C SER A 55 12.22 -3.14 2.66
N TYR A 56 11.13 -2.96 3.43
CA TYR A 56 11.14 -2.40 4.78
C TYR A 56 10.24 -3.19 5.75
N PRO A 57 10.41 -4.53 5.87
CA PRO A 57 9.52 -5.39 6.65
C PRO A 57 9.47 -5.02 8.14
N ASP A 58 10.56 -4.48 8.70
CA ASP A 58 10.62 -4.10 10.13
C ASP A 58 10.09 -2.68 10.40
N GLN A 59 9.65 -1.95 9.38
CA GLN A 59 9.15 -0.57 9.50
C GLN A 59 7.70 -0.42 9.03
N VAL A 60 7.12 -1.46 8.43
CA VAL A 60 5.76 -1.44 7.91
C VAL A 60 5.06 -2.77 8.19
N TYR A 61 3.86 -2.71 8.74
CA TYR A 61 3.06 -3.89 9.07
C TYR A 61 1.63 -3.75 8.56
N LEU A 62 0.91 -4.87 8.50
CA LEU A 62 -0.47 -4.93 8.05
C LEU A 62 -1.41 -5.03 9.25
N ILE A 63 -2.45 -4.20 9.28
CA ILE A 63 -3.54 -4.31 10.23
C ILE A 63 -4.87 -4.13 9.50
N ILE A 64 -5.88 -4.94 9.85
CA ILE A 64 -7.24 -4.74 9.33
C ILE A 64 -7.79 -3.43 9.87
N ASP A 65 -8.28 -2.58 8.97
CA ASP A 65 -8.92 -1.31 9.30
C ASP A 65 -10.45 -1.50 9.20
N GLN A 66 -11.12 -1.69 10.34
CA GLN A 66 -12.54 -2.03 10.37
C GLN A 66 -13.41 -0.94 9.76
N GLU A 67 -13.17 0.33 10.11
CA GLU A 67 -13.92 1.47 9.58
C GLU A 67 -13.78 1.59 8.05
N SER A 68 -12.56 1.43 7.56
CA SER A 68 -12.29 1.46 6.13
C SER A 68 -12.87 0.22 5.43
N SER A 69 -12.91 -0.93 6.10
CA SER A 69 -13.47 -2.17 5.55
C SER A 69 -14.99 -2.08 5.40
N GLU A 70 -15.67 -1.51 6.39
CA GLU A 70 -17.11 -1.23 6.32
C GLU A 70 -17.44 -0.28 5.16
N THR A 71 -16.65 0.79 5.01
CA THR A 71 -16.84 1.77 3.93
C THR A 71 -16.60 1.17 2.55
N ALA A 72 -15.57 0.32 2.42
CA ALA A 72 -15.24 -0.34 1.16
C ALA A 72 -16.17 -1.51 0.81
N GLY A 73 -16.90 -2.06 1.79
CA GLY A 73 -17.67 -3.29 1.62
C GLY A 73 -16.80 -4.55 1.45
N GLU A 74 -15.50 -4.46 1.72
CA GLU A 74 -14.54 -5.57 1.73
C GLU A 74 -13.47 -5.35 2.80
N GLU A 75 -12.86 -6.42 3.30
CA GLU A 75 -11.74 -6.29 4.23
C GLU A 75 -10.56 -5.56 3.57
N VAL A 76 -10.05 -4.54 4.25
CA VAL A 76 -8.88 -3.79 3.82
C VAL A 76 -7.81 -3.75 4.90
N TYR A 77 -6.57 -3.96 4.49
CA TYR A 77 -5.42 -3.67 5.33
C TYR A 77 -5.08 -2.19 5.26
N SER A 78 -4.73 -1.61 6.40
CA SER A 78 -3.95 -0.38 6.49
C SER A 78 -2.47 -0.76 6.60
N LEU A 79 -1.64 -0.25 5.68
CA LEU A 79 -0.19 -0.45 5.75
C LEU A 79 0.40 0.54 6.77
N ARG A 80 0.53 0.11 8.03
CA ARG A 80 0.95 0.99 9.12
C ARG A 80 2.45 1.19 9.13
N LEU A 81 2.87 2.42 9.40
CA LEU A 81 4.27 2.78 9.55
C LEU A 81 4.63 2.73 11.04
N VAL A 82 5.70 2.01 11.37
CA VAL A 82 6.21 1.94 12.77
C VAL A 82 6.63 3.32 13.25
N THR A 83 7.30 4.09 12.39
CA THR A 83 7.61 5.51 12.62
C THR A 83 6.85 6.36 11.63
N PRO A 84 6.11 7.40 12.07
CA PRO A 84 5.40 8.28 11.16
C PRO A 84 6.33 8.96 10.16
N ILE A 85 5.89 9.06 8.90
CA ILE A 85 6.64 9.70 7.81
C ILE A 85 5.75 10.82 7.26
N ASN A 86 6.26 12.05 7.20
CA ASN A 86 5.54 13.21 6.67
C ASN A 86 4.13 13.39 7.28
N ASN A 87 4.03 13.25 8.61
CA ASN A 87 2.79 13.29 9.40
C ASN A 87 1.77 12.19 9.06
N ARG A 88 2.21 11.10 8.44
CA ARG A 88 1.36 9.94 8.13
C ARG A 88 1.74 8.76 8.98
N ASN A 89 0.72 8.05 9.46
CA ASN A 89 0.87 6.80 10.22
C ASN A 89 0.68 5.55 9.34
N ASN A 90 0.35 5.74 8.05
CA ASN A 90 0.14 4.64 7.11
C ASN A 90 0.48 5.02 5.65
N ALA A 91 0.78 3.99 4.86
CA ALA A 91 1.04 4.03 3.43
C ALA A 91 -0.19 3.56 2.63
N GLU A 92 -1.36 4.15 2.94
CA GLU A 92 -2.66 3.88 2.32
C GLU A 92 -3.18 2.45 2.55
N HIS A 93 -4.42 2.22 2.11
CA HIS A 93 -5.09 0.93 2.26
C HIS A 93 -4.90 0.01 1.05
N LEU A 94 -4.88 -1.29 1.34
CA LEU A 94 -4.76 -2.38 0.38
C LEU A 94 -5.85 -3.43 0.68
N PRO A 95 -6.77 -3.72 -0.25
CA PRO A 95 -7.76 -4.77 -0.05
C PRO A 95 -7.11 -6.13 0.23
N VAL A 96 -7.65 -6.89 1.17
CA VAL A 96 -7.13 -8.22 1.53
C VAL A 96 -7.10 -9.14 0.30
N ARG A 97 -8.12 -9.05 -0.56
CA ARG A 97 -8.17 -9.76 -1.84
C ARG A 97 -6.95 -9.45 -2.73
N VAL A 98 -6.49 -8.20 -2.76
CA VAL A 98 -5.34 -7.78 -3.57
C VAL A 98 -4.04 -8.21 -2.90
N ALA A 99 -3.91 -8.06 -1.58
CA ALA A 99 -2.76 -8.57 -0.82
C ALA A 99 -2.54 -10.06 -1.09
N LYS A 100 -3.59 -10.89 -1.00
CA LYS A 100 -3.55 -12.35 -1.27
C LYS A 100 -3.21 -12.70 -2.73
N LYS A 101 -3.30 -11.75 -3.67
CA LYS A 101 -2.87 -11.95 -5.06
C LYS A 101 -1.40 -11.59 -5.28
N LEU A 102 -0.86 -10.68 -4.47
CA LEU A 102 0.47 -10.11 -4.68
C LEU A 102 1.52 -10.64 -3.71
N LEU A 103 1.11 -11.13 -2.54
CA LEU A 103 1.96 -11.64 -1.47
C LEU A 103 1.61 -13.10 -1.20
N SER A 104 2.61 -13.87 -0.75
CA SER A 104 2.38 -15.20 -0.22
C SER A 104 1.65 -15.13 1.13
N GLN A 105 0.99 -16.22 1.52
CA GLN A 105 0.36 -16.32 2.83
C GLN A 105 1.37 -16.19 3.97
N GLU A 106 2.60 -16.66 3.77
CA GLU A 106 3.70 -16.57 4.74
C GLU A 106 4.17 -15.12 4.91
N GLU A 107 4.28 -14.36 3.82
CA GLU A 107 4.60 -12.93 3.85
C GLU A 107 3.52 -12.16 4.61
N ILE A 108 2.24 -12.40 4.30
CA ILE A 108 1.10 -11.75 4.99
C ILE A 108 1.14 -12.06 6.49
N ALA A 109 1.26 -13.34 6.86
CA ALA A 109 1.28 -13.75 8.25
C ALA A 109 2.45 -13.11 9.02
N LYS A 110 3.63 -12.97 8.41
CA LYS A 110 4.75 -12.27 9.04
C LYS A 110 4.41 -10.79 9.28
N LEU A 111 3.89 -10.11 8.26
CA LEU A 111 3.54 -8.68 8.32
C LEU A 111 2.38 -8.36 9.26
N GLU A 112 1.51 -9.32 9.58
CA GLU A 112 0.43 -9.17 10.57
C GLU A 112 0.89 -9.40 12.02
N ASN A 113 1.90 -10.25 12.23
CA ASN A 113 2.34 -10.66 13.57
C ASN A 113 3.36 -9.73 14.22
N ASP A 114 4.01 -8.84 13.46
CA ASP A 114 4.98 -7.87 13.97
C ASP A 114 4.34 -6.66 14.70
N VAL A 115 3.07 -6.79 15.11
CA VAL A 115 2.35 -5.84 15.97
C VAL A 115 2.66 -6.17 17.44
N ILE A 116 3.69 -5.52 18.01
CA ILE A 116 4.02 -5.55 19.45
C ILE A 116 3.74 -4.18 20.07
#